data_AF-A0A5K1F8B0-F1
#
_entry.id   AF-A0A5K1F8B0-F1
#
_cell.length_a   1.000
_cell.length_b   1.000
_cell.length_c   1.000
_cell.angle_alpha   90.00
_cell.angle_beta   90.00
_cell.angle_gamma   90.00
#
_symmetry.space_group_name_H-M   'P 1'
#
loop_
_entity.id
_entity.type
_entity.pdbx_description
1 polymer ?
#
loop_
_entity_poly.entity_id
_entity_poly.type
_entity_poly.pdbx_seq_one_letter_code
_entity_poly.pdbx_strand_id
1 'polypeptide(L)' 'VFFLTNGGSDIYNDVRRNSLEEAIKLCVAGGLQGIVSEVKAIFRNPAAIPKIKEANLGILTYGQL' A
#
# COMPACT_ATOMS: atom_id res chain seq x y z
N VAL A 1 7.38 -6.06 -10.32
CA VAL A 1 7.88 -4.89 -9.54
C VAL A 1 6.83 -4.52 -8.49
N PHE A 2 7.27 -4.14 -7.29
CA PHE A 2 6.39 -3.69 -6.20
C PHE A 2 6.56 -2.19 -5.94
N PHE A 3 5.52 -1.55 -5.42
CA PHE A 3 5.55 -0.14 -5.01
C PHE A 3 5.75 -0.02 -3.49
N LEU A 4 6.73 0.79 -3.07
CA LEU A 4 7.01 1.06 -1.65
C LEU A 4 6.28 2.31 -1.16
N THR A 5 5.54 2.16 -0.06
CA THR A 5 4.79 3.23 0.59
C THR A 5 4.84 3.09 2.11
N ASN A 6 4.59 4.17 2.85
CA ASN A 6 4.36 4.10 4.31
C ASN A 6 2.86 4.06 4.62
N GLY A 7 2.01 3.93 3.60
CA GLY A 7 0.56 3.76 3.74
C GLY A 7 -0.12 4.90 4.51
N GLY A 8 0.46 6.10 4.47
CA GLY A 8 -0.03 7.28 5.20
C GLY A 8 0.48 7.43 6.64
N SER A 9 1.52 6.69 7.06
CA SER A 9 2.22 7.00 8.32
C SER A 9 2.93 8.36 8.26
N ASP A 10 3.41 8.76 7.09
CA ASP A 10 4.00 10.06 6.80
C ASP A 10 3.31 10.69 5.59
N ILE A 11 3.33 12.03 5.52
CA ILE A 11 2.82 12.78 4.38
C ILE A 11 4.00 13.14 3.47
N TYR A 12 3.94 12.68 2.23
CA TYR A 12 4.87 12.99 1.15
C TYR A 12 4.24 13.94 0.14
N ASN A 13 5.06 14.67 -0.61
CA ASN A 13 4.58 15.45 -1.76
C ASN A 13 3.96 14.56 -2.85
N ASP A 14 4.46 13.32 -2.97
CA ASP A 14 3.87 12.32 -3.86
C ASP A 14 2.65 11.68 -3.18
N VAL A 15 1.46 12.09 -3.63
CA VAL A 15 0.16 11.63 -3.11
C VAL A 15 0.01 10.11 -3.15
N ARG A 16 0.71 9.42 -4.07
CA ARG A 16 0.66 7.96 -4.23
C ARG A 16 1.21 7.22 -3.02
N ARG A 17 2.04 7.88 -2.20
CA ARG A 17 2.65 7.33 -0.99
C ARG A 17 1.83 7.57 0.29
N ASN A 18 0.77 8.37 0.20
CA ASN A 18 0.07 8.89 1.37
C ASN A 18 -1.11 8.03 1.81
N SER A 19 -1.48 6.99 1.06
CA SER A 19 -2.49 6.01 1.48
C SER A 19 -2.30 4.68 0.77
N LEU A 20 -2.91 3.63 1.34
CA LEU A 20 -2.97 2.32 0.69
C LEU A 20 -3.89 2.37 -0.54
N GLU A 21 -4.98 3.13 -0.50
CA GLU A 21 -5.86 3.34 -1.65
C GLU A 21 -5.13 3.94 -2.86
N GLU A 22 -4.31 4.97 -2.68
CA GLU A 22 -3.55 5.56 -3.79
C GLU A 22 -2.45 4.62 -4.30
N ALA A 23 -1.83 3.85 -3.40
CA ALA A 23 -0.88 2.80 -3.78
C ALA A 23 -1.53 1.68 -4.61
N ILE A 24 -2.76 1.28 -4.30
CA ILE A 24 -3.55 0.31 -5.09
C ILE A 24 -3.79 0.88 -6.50
N LYS A 25 -4.29 2.10 -6.61
CA LYS A 25 -4.56 2.75 -7.90
C LYS A 25 -3.31 2.79 -8.77
N LEU A 26 -2.18 3.19 -8.20
CA LEU A 26 -0.90 3.21 -8.91
C LEU A 26 -0.50 1.81 -9.38
N CYS A 27 -0.59 0.80 -8.51
CA CYS A 27 -0.17 -0.55 -8.87
C CYS A 27 -1.03 -1.14 -9.98
N VAL A 28 -2.34 -0.95 -9.93
CA VAL A 28 -3.26 -1.38 -11.00
C VAL A 28 -2.96 -0.64 -12.31
N ALA A 29 -2.87 0.69 -12.27
CA ALA A 29 -2.62 1.49 -13.47
C ALA A 29 -1.26 1.22 -14.11
N GLY A 30 -0.25 0.90 -13.30
CA GLY A 30 1.11 0.60 -13.76
C GLY A 30 1.38 -0.88 -14.07
N GLY A 31 0.42 -1.79 -13.83
CA GLY A 31 0.64 -3.23 -13.97
C GLY A 31 1.68 -3.80 -13.00
N LEU A 32 1.78 -3.25 -11.80
CA LEU A 32 2.70 -3.72 -10.76
C LEU A 32 2.17 -5.00 -10.08
N GLN A 33 3.08 -5.73 -9.44
CA GLN A 33 2.76 -6.98 -8.75
C GLN A 33 2.15 -6.76 -7.36
N GLY A 34 2.36 -5.60 -6.74
CA GLY A 34 1.86 -5.34 -5.41
C GLY A 34 2.51 -4.18 -4.67
N ILE A 35 2.20 -4.11 -3.37
CA ILE A 35 2.55 -3.01 -2.48
C ILE A 35 3.44 -3.53 -1.35
N VAL A 36 4.48 -2.76 -1.01
CA VAL A 36 5.27 -2.90 0.21
C VAL A 36 4.90 -1.76 1.15
N SER A 37 4.40 -2.06 2.35
CA SER A 37 3.93 -1.04 3.30
C SER A 37 4.49 -1.23 4.72
N GLU A 38 4.64 -0.13 5.46
CA GLU A 38 4.91 -0.21 6.91
C GLU A 38 3.74 -0.93 7.60
N VAL A 39 4.04 -1.81 8.55
CA VAL A 39 3.06 -2.62 9.28
C VAL A 39 2.00 -1.76 9.97
N LYS A 40 2.38 -0.61 10.54
CA LYS A 40 1.45 0.30 11.25
C LYS A 40 0.32 0.81 10.35
N ALA A 41 0.58 1.04 9.06
CA ALA A 41 -0.44 1.48 8.12
C ALA A 41 -1.53 0.42 7.93
N ILE A 42 -1.15 -0.87 7.94
CA ILE A 42 -2.11 -1.98 7.85
C ILE A 42 -2.97 -2.06 9.11
N PHE A 43 -2.38 -1.90 10.30
CA PHE A 43 -3.13 -1.91 11.56
C PHE A 43 -4.08 -0.71 11.68
N ARG A 44 -3.71 0.45 11.15
CA ARG A 44 -4.60 1.63 11.09
C ARG A 44 -5.76 1.46 10.12
N ASN A 45 -5.57 0.72 9.03
CA ASN A 45 -6.59 0.48 8.02
C ASN A 45 -6.62 -1.00 7.57
N PRO A 46 -7.10 -1.93 8.42
CA PRO A 46 -7.15 -3.35 8.06
C PRO A 46 -8.10 -3.63 6.89
N ALA A 47 -9.10 -2.75 6.67
CA ALA A 47 -10.03 -2.82 5.55
C ALA A 47 -9.36 -2.61 4.17
N ALA A 48 -8.10 -2.17 4.13
CA ALA A 48 -7.33 -2.11 2.89
C ALA A 48 -6.89 -3.50 2.39
N ILE A 49 -6.73 -4.49 3.28
CA ILE A 49 -6.24 -5.83 2.91
C ILE A 49 -7.18 -6.53 1.92
N PRO A 50 -8.51 -6.62 2.15
CA PRO A 50 -9.44 -7.18 1.17
C PRO A 50 -9.35 -6.47 -0.18
N LYS A 51 -9.32 -5.14 -0.20
CA LYS A 51 -9.22 -4.34 -1.44
C LYS A 51 -7.95 -4.64 -2.24
N ILE A 52 -6.81 -4.83 -1.55
CA ILE A 52 -5.55 -5.20 -2.19
C ILE A 52 -5.65 -6.58 -2.83
N LYS A 53 -6.30 -7.54 -2.15
CA LYS A 53 -6.50 -8.90 -2.67
C LYS A 53 -7.51 -8.95 -3.82
N GLU A 54 -8.60 -8.19 -3.74
CA GLU A 54 -9.59 -8.04 -4.81
C GLU A 54 -8.97 -7.45 -6.08
N ALA A 55 -7.99 -6.55 -5.93
CA ALA A 55 -7.21 -6.01 -7.04
C ALA A 55 -6.15 -6.99 -7.60
N ASN A 56 -6.10 -8.23 -7.09
CA ASN A 56 -5.10 -9.26 -7.43
C ASN A 56 -3.64 -8.80 -7.21
N LEU A 57 -3.43 -7.96 -6.18
CA LEU A 57 -2.12 -7.43 -5.82
C LEU A 57 -1.51 -8.19 -4.62
N GLY A 58 -0.19 -8.36 -4.67
CA GLY A 58 0.60 -8.81 -3.52
C GLY A 58 0.70 -7.72 -2.44
N ILE A 59 0.86 -8.14 -1.19
CA ILE A 59 1.20 -7.23 -0.09
C ILE A 59 2.34 -7.79 0.73
N LEU A 60 3.35 -6.96 0.97
CA LEU A 60 4.48 -7.23 1.84
C LEU A 60 4.53 -6.13 2.90
N THR A 61 4.80 -6.50 4.14
CA THR A 61 4.90 -5.53 5.23
C THR A 61 6.30 -5.52 5.82
N TYR A 62 6.70 -4.37 6.34
CA TYR A 62 7.96 -4.20 7.07
C TYR A 62 7.74 -3.39 8.36
N GLY A 63 8.72 -3.42 9.24
CA GLY A 63 8.68 -2.74 10.53
C GLY A 63 8.41 -3.70 11.68
N GLN A 64 8.25 -3.14 12.87
CA GLN A 64 7.99 -3.87 14.12
C GLN A 64 6.59 -3.55 14.64
N LEU A 65 5.97 -4.54 15.29
CA LEU A 65 4.68 -4.45 15.95
C LEU A 65 4.79 -3.68 17.27
#